data_AF-A0A124GJZ5-F1
#
_entry.id   AF-A0A124GJZ5-F1
#
_cell.length_a   1.000
_cell.length_b   1.000
_cell.length_c   1.000
_cell.angle_alpha   90.00
_cell.angle_beta   90.00
_cell.angle_gamma   90.00
#
_symmetry.space_group_name_H-M   'P 1'
#
loop_
_entity.id
_entity.type
_entity.pdbx_description
1 polymer ?
#
loop_
_entity_poly.entity_id
_entity_poly.type
_entity_poly.pdbx_seq_one_letter_code
_entity_poly.pdbx_strand_id
1 'polypeptide(L)'
;MMADKRKKYARKKAWKELSPMAKFGTITAAVVQLSLLVAAQTDITRRPANQIRGSKAMWRVATLINFVGPGSYFTFGVKRHSAAK
;
A
#
# COMPACT_ATOMS: atom_id res chain seq x y z
N MET A 1 -26.44 -39.04 19.20
CA MET A 1 -26.52 -37.66 19.74
C MET A 1 -25.50 -36.81 18.98
N MET A 2 -25.92 -36.12 17.92
CA MET A 2 -25.01 -35.35 17.06
C MET A 2 -25.19 -33.86 17.36
N ALA A 3 -24.17 -33.22 17.92
CA ALA A 3 -24.18 -31.80 18.23
C ALA A 3 -23.94 -30.97 16.95
N ASP A 4 -24.96 -30.22 16.51
CA ASP A 4 -24.87 -29.24 15.43
C ASP A 4 -23.99 -28.06 15.87
N LYS A 5 -22.70 -28.10 15.49
CA LYS A 5 -21.81 -26.93 15.58
C LYS A 5 -22.17 -25.94 14.47
N ARG A 6 -23.17 -25.09 14.70
CA ARG A 6 -23.40 -23.91 13.86
C ARG A 6 -22.20 -22.98 13.94
N LYS A 7 -21.39 -22.96 12.87
CA LYS A 7 -20.40 -21.88 12.65
C LYS A 7 -21.17 -20.56 12.57
N LYS A 8 -21.00 -19.69 13.57
CA LYS A 8 -21.41 -18.28 13.46
C LYS A 8 -20.54 -17.64 12.37
N TYR A 9 -21.07 -17.54 11.16
CA TYR A 9 -20.50 -16.65 10.16
C TYR A 9 -20.63 -15.23 10.70
N ALA A 10 -19.49 -14.59 11.00
CA ALA A 10 -19.47 -13.20 11.43
C ALA A 10 -20.13 -12.36 10.33
N ARG A 11 -21.34 -11.85 10.60
CA ARG A 11 -22.06 -10.95 9.69
C ARG A 11 -21.13 -9.79 9.37
N LYS A 12 -20.91 -9.48 8.08
CA LYS A 12 -20.10 -8.33 7.68
C LYS A 12 -20.75 -7.08 8.28
N LYS A 13 -20.05 -6.41 9.21
CA LYS A 13 -20.57 -5.20 9.86
C LYS A 13 -20.78 -4.12 8.81
N ALA A 14 -21.96 -3.48 8.84
CA ALA A 14 -22.22 -2.35 7.97
C ALA A 14 -21.33 -1.17 8.38
N TRP A 15 -20.97 -0.30 7.43
CA TRP A 15 -20.06 0.83 7.70
C TRP A 15 -20.56 1.72 8.85
N LYS A 16 -21.89 1.87 9.00
CA LYS A 16 -22.50 2.60 10.12
C LYS A 16 -22.28 1.94 11.49
N GLU A 17 -22.14 0.62 11.55
CA GLU A 17 -21.94 -0.19 12.76
C GLU A 17 -20.46 -0.34 13.16
N LEU A 18 -19.54 0.22 12.39
CA LEU A 18 -18.13 0.28 12.77
C LEU A 18 -17.95 1.27 13.92
N SER A 19 -17.18 0.83 14.93
CA SER A 19 -16.70 1.71 16.00
C SER A 19 -16.01 2.94 15.40
N PRO A 20 -16.14 4.13 16.01
CA PRO A 20 -15.43 5.34 15.58
C PRO A 20 -13.94 5.10 15.32
N MET A 21 -13.29 4.26 16.13
CA MET A 21 -11.88 3.91 15.96
C MET A 21 -11.60 3.05 14.71
N ALA A 22 -12.51 2.15 14.34
CA ALA A 22 -12.36 1.36 13.12
C ALA A 22 -12.55 2.22 11.86
N LYS A 23 -13.50 3.16 11.88
CA LYS A 23 -13.66 4.15 10.80
C LYS A 23 -12.43 5.04 10.67
N PHE A 24 -11.94 5.56 11.79
CA PHE A 24 -10.73 6.38 11.83
C PHE A 24 -9.54 5.63 11.25
N GLY A 25 -9.26 4.41 11.73
CA GLY A 25 -8.17 3.58 11.22
C GLY A 25 -8.28 3.30 9.71
N THR A 26 -9.50 3.07 9.20
CA THR A 26 -9.73 2.87 7.75
C THR A 26 -9.42 4.12 6.95
N ILE A 27 -9.88 5.30 7.42
CA ILE A 27 -9.61 6.58 6.75
C ILE A 27 -8.12 6.89 6.79
N THR A 28 -7.47 6.74 7.94
CA THR A 28 -6.03 6.95 8.08
C THR A 28 -5.25 6.05 7.13
N ALA A 29 -5.59 4.76 7.05
CA ALA A 29 -4.95 3.84 6.12
C ALA A 29 -5.13 4.27 4.66
N ALA A 30 -6.33 4.70 4.28
CA ALA A 30 -6.61 5.18 2.93
C ALA A 30 -5.82 6.45 2.59
N VAL A 31 -5.74 7.41 3.52
CA VAL A 31 -4.94 8.64 3.36
C VAL A 31 -3.47 8.28 3.20
N VAL A 32 -2.92 7.43 4.07
CA VAL A 32 -1.53 6.98 4.00
C VAL A 32 -1.26 6.31 2.65
N GLN A 33 -2.12 5.39 2.21
CA GLN A 33 -1.99 4.72 0.93
C GLN A 33 -1.96 5.69 -0.24
N LEU A 34 -2.89 6.66 -0.27
CA LEU A 34 -2.98 7.63 -1.34
C LEU A 34 -1.76 8.56 -1.35
N SER A 35 -1.32 9.04 -0.19
CA SER A 35 -0.10 9.84 -0.06
C SER A 35 1.13 9.07 -0.54
N LEU A 36 1.25 7.77 -0.20
CA LEU A 36 2.36 6.93 -0.62
C LEU A 36 2.37 6.72 -2.14
N LEU A 37 1.20 6.51 -2.74
CA LEU A 37 1.03 6.37 -4.18
C LEU A 37 1.41 7.66 -4.92
N VAL A 38 0.91 8.81 -4.47
CA VAL A 38 1.23 10.12 -5.05
C VAL A 38 2.73 10.40 -4.91
N ALA A 39 3.31 10.19 -3.72
CA ALA A 39 4.73 10.37 -3.50
C ALA A 39 5.57 9.48 -4.42
N ALA A 40 5.21 8.21 -4.59
CA ALA A 40 5.92 7.29 -5.48
C ALA A 40 5.82 7.73 -6.94
N GLN A 41 4.64 8.15 -7.42
CA GLN A 41 4.46 8.66 -8.77
C GLN A 41 5.23 9.96 -9.02
N THR A 42 5.22 10.89 -8.06
CA THR A 42 6.01 12.12 -8.12
C THR A 42 7.51 11.81 -8.14
N ASP A 43 7.97 10.89 -7.29
CA ASP A 43 9.38 10.48 -7.22
C ASP A 43 9.84 9.80 -8.53
N ILE A 44 9.06 8.88 -9.09
CA ILE A 44 9.35 8.25 -10.41
C ILE A 44 9.42 9.31 -11.52
N THR A 45 8.54 10.30 -11.47
CA THR A 45 8.47 11.36 -12.48
C THR A 45 9.69 12.27 -12.38
N ARG A 46 10.05 12.71 -11.18
CA ARG A 46 11.16 13.66 -10.93
C ARG A 46 12.54 13.00 -10.98
N ARG A 47 12.71 11.75 -10.54
CA ARG A 47 14.02 11.09 -10.54
C ARG A 47 14.49 10.77 -11.96
N PRO A 48 15.77 11.01 -12.29
CA PRO A 48 16.34 10.56 -13.55
C PRO A 48 16.38 9.03 -13.59
N ALA A 49 16.16 8.45 -14.78
CA ALA A 49 16.00 6.99 -14.94
C ALA A 49 17.24 6.20 -14.50
N ASN A 50 18.43 6.81 -14.53
CA ASN A 50 19.67 6.20 -14.05
C ASN A 50 19.67 5.87 -12.55
N GLN A 51 18.88 6.58 -11.74
CA GLN A 51 18.72 6.38 -10.30
C GLN A 51 17.57 5.43 -9.93
N ILE A 52 16.85 4.88 -10.91
CA ILE A 52 15.78 3.91 -10.69
C ILE A 52 16.27 2.54 -11.20
N ARG A 53 15.99 1.47 -10.46
CA ARG A 53 16.32 0.11 -10.89
C ARG A 53 15.27 -0.39 -11.89
N GLY A 54 15.52 -0.26 -13.18
CA GLY A 54 14.58 -0.70 -14.23
C GLY A 54 13.78 0.46 -14.84
N SER A 55 12.70 0.15 -15.56
CA SER A 55 11.93 1.16 -16.30
C SER A 55 10.96 1.93 -15.38
N LYS A 56 10.78 3.23 -15.65
CA LYS A 56 9.81 4.07 -14.93
C LYS A 56 8.38 3.52 -15.06
N ALA A 57 8.03 3.01 -16.24
CA ALA A 57 6.72 2.44 -16.50
C ALA A 57 6.43 1.21 -15.61
N MET A 58 7.41 0.31 -15.44
CA MET A 58 7.29 -0.84 -14.55
C MET A 58 6.99 -0.39 -13.12
N TRP A 59 7.75 0.58 -12.60
CA TRP A 59 7.52 1.08 -11.24
C TRP A 59 6.20 1.81 -11.09
N ARG A 60 5.74 2.52 -12.12
CA ARG A 60 4.39 3.12 -12.11
C ARG A 60 3.32 2.06 -11.92
N VAL A 61 3.37 0.97 -12.66
CA VAL A 61 2.41 -0.14 -12.54
C VAL A 61 2.55 -0.84 -11.19
N ALA A 62 3.79 -1.10 -10.75
CA ALA A 62 4.05 -1.75 -9.46
C ALA A 62 3.43 -0.95 -8.30
N THR A 63 3.55 0.39 -8.30
CA THR A 63 3.00 1.25 -7.25
C THR A 63 1.47 1.23 -7.15
N LEU A 64 0.75 0.78 -8.18
CA LEU A 64 -0.71 0.65 -8.15
C LEU A 64 -1.17 -0.54 -7.28
N ILE A 65 -0.27 -1.45 -6.92
CA ILE A 65 -0.60 -2.65 -6.12
C ILE A 65 -0.64 -2.29 -4.62
N ASN A 66 -1.77 -1.74 -4.16
CA ASN A 66 -2.05 -1.43 -2.75
C ASN A 66 -0.82 -0.84 -1.99
N PHE A 67 -0.53 -1.30 -0.77
CA PHE A 67 0.64 -0.87 0.00
C PHE A 67 1.95 -1.53 -0.47
N VAL A 68 1.87 -2.71 -1.10
CA VAL A 68 3.03 -3.49 -1.54
C VAL A 68 3.78 -2.75 -2.65
N GLY A 69 3.07 -2.08 -3.54
CA GLY A 69 3.61 -1.33 -4.66
C GLY A 69 4.52 -0.17 -4.23
N PRO A 70 4.00 0.86 -3.55
CA PRO A 70 4.81 1.98 -3.10
C PRO A 70 5.90 1.53 -2.11
N GLY A 71 5.59 0.57 -1.24
CA GLY A 71 6.58 0.01 -0.30
C GLY A 71 7.76 -0.65 -1.02
N SER A 72 7.51 -1.48 -2.04
CA SER A 72 8.56 -2.11 -2.84
C SER A 72 9.35 -1.11 -3.69
N TYR A 73 8.72 -0.04 -4.18
CA TYR A 73 9.41 1.03 -4.90
C TYR A 73 10.44 1.75 -4.03
N PHE A 74 10.07 2.17 -2.83
CA PHE A 74 11.01 2.89 -1.95
C PHE A 74 12.10 2.00 -1.36
N THR A 75 11.85 0.69 -1.23
CA THR A 75 12.83 -0.27 -0.69
C THR A 75 13.77 -0.82 -1.75
N PHE A 76 13.27 -1.14 -2.95
CA PHE A 76 14.05 -1.80 -4.01
C PHE A 76 14.17 -0.96 -5.29
N GLY A 77 13.22 -0.10 -5.60
CA GLY A 77 13.18 0.65 -6.86
C GLY A 77 14.12 1.85 -6.93
N VAL A 78 14.34 2.52 -5.80
CA VAL A 78 15.29 3.63 -5.73
C VAL A 78 16.71 3.10 -5.59
N LYS A 79 17.59 3.40 -6.57
CA LYS A 79 19.03 3.25 -6.36
C LYS A 79 19.46 4.32 -5.37
N ARG A 80 19.55 3.94 -4.10
CA ARG A 80 20.44 4.65 -3.19
C ARG A 80 21.83 4.47 -3.81
N HIS A 81 22.44 5.56 -4.26
CA HIS A 81 23.90 5.55 -4.33
C HIS A 81 24.31 5.12 -2.92
N SER A 82 24.82 3.91 -2.78
CA SER A 82 25.64 3.57 -1.63
C SER A 82 26.63 4.72 -1.55
N ALA A 83 26.48 5.57 -0.54
CA ALA A 83 27.59 6.41 -0.14
C ALA A 83 28.75 5.43 -0.01
N ALA A 84 29.76 5.64 -0.84
CA ALA A 84 30.95 4.81 -0.90
C ALA A 84 31.43 4.53 0.53
N LYS A 85 31.76 3.27 0.79
CA LYS A 85 32.72 2.93 1.83
C LYS A 85 34.01 2.57 1.13
#